data_AF-A0A2K2DK95-F1
#
_entry.id   AF-A0A2K2DK95-F1
#
_cell.length_a   1.000
_cell.length_b   1.000
_cell.length_c   1.000
_cell.angle_alpha   90.00
_cell.angle_beta   90.00
_cell.angle_gamma   90.00
#
_symmetry.space_group_name_H-M   'P 1'
#
loop_
_entity.id
_entity.type
_entity.pdbx_description
1 polymer ?
#
loop_
_entity_poly.entity_id
_entity_poly.type
_entity_poly.pdbx_seq_one_letter_code
_entity_poly.pdbx_strand_id
1 'polypeptide(L)'
;MEAGEIGGALLFALAAAAALAAAISSGAIDFRAPPTVGAPLGLQEAFSLFIRVFDGSNNSSSGAAGEAHELWVRVRGGVIAPVLQVAVWACMAMSVMLVVEAVYNCVVSLGVKAIGWRPEWRFKWEPLAGAADAADEEKGTGVHYPMVLVQIPMYNELEVYKLSIRAACELEWPRDRIIVQVLDDSTDPFIKNLVGLECESWASKGVNIKYTTRSSRKGFKAGALKKGMEWDYAKQCEYVAIFDADFQPEPDFLLRTVPFFIHNPEVGLVQARWAFVNDTSSLLTRVQKMFFDYHFKVEQEAGSATFAFFSFNGTAGVWRTAAIKEAGGWKDRTTVEDMDLAVRATLKGWKFIYVGDIRVKSELPSTYKAYCRQQFRWSCGGANLFRKIAKDILAAKLLLGAQSCGPYRRLFPLQYLSSNISHDSRTIPTNLGCCLYSHGTYSGHSHKTSKKYTPTAILDFV
;
A
#
# COMPACT_ATOMS: atom_id res chain seq x y z
N MET A 1 9.49 -23.82 8.44
CA MET A 1 8.15 -23.27 8.14
C MET A 1 7.25 -23.59 9.31
N GLU A 2 6.66 -22.58 9.93
CA GLU A 2 5.67 -22.79 10.98
C GLU A 2 4.35 -23.21 10.33
N ALA A 3 3.61 -24.15 10.94
CA ALA A 3 2.41 -24.76 10.37
C ALA A 3 1.30 -23.76 9.96
N GLY A 4 1.32 -22.54 10.51
CA GLY A 4 0.40 -21.47 10.14
C GLY A 4 0.63 -20.86 8.74
N GLU A 5 1.85 -20.98 8.19
CA GLU A 5 2.26 -20.34 6.93
C GLU A 5 1.67 -21.05 5.70
N ILE A 6 1.59 -22.39 5.75
CA ILE A 6 0.94 -23.20 4.71
C ILE A 6 -0.58 -23.10 4.84
N GLY A 7 -1.07 -23.02 6.08
CA GLY A 7 -2.51 -22.96 6.39
C GLY A 7 -3.22 -21.82 5.66
N GLY A 8 -2.61 -20.64 5.58
CA GLY A 8 -3.23 -19.47 4.93
C GLY A 8 -3.34 -19.55 3.42
N ALA A 9 -2.24 -19.91 2.77
CA ALA A 9 -2.23 -20.10 1.33
C ALA A 9 -3.20 -21.22 0.92
N LEU A 10 -3.25 -22.30 1.71
CA LEU A 10 -4.14 -23.44 1.48
C LEU A 10 -5.61 -23.05 1.69
N LEU A 11 -5.95 -22.33 2.77
CA LEU A 11 -7.33 -21.90 3.04
C LEU A 11 -7.86 -20.96 1.94
N PHE A 12 -7.00 -20.07 1.45
CA PHE A 12 -7.36 -19.14 0.37
C PHE A 12 -7.58 -19.88 -0.96
N ALA A 13 -6.69 -20.81 -1.31
CA ALA A 13 -6.83 -21.63 -2.50
C ALA A 13 -8.10 -22.51 -2.44
N LEU A 14 -8.38 -23.10 -1.27
CA LEU A 14 -9.59 -23.92 -1.04
C LEU A 14 -10.87 -23.08 -1.10
N ALA A 15 -10.89 -21.87 -0.54
CA ALA A 15 -12.05 -20.99 -0.60
C ALA A 15 -12.34 -20.51 -2.03
N ALA A 16 -11.30 -20.16 -2.80
CA ALA A 16 -11.44 -19.80 -4.20
C ALA A 16 -11.92 -20.99 -5.06
N ALA A 17 -11.38 -22.19 -4.83
CA ALA A 17 -11.79 -23.41 -5.50
C ALA A 17 -13.24 -23.79 -5.15
N ALA A 18 -13.66 -23.64 -3.90
CA ALA A 18 -15.02 -23.92 -3.46
C ALA A 18 -16.04 -22.93 -4.05
N ALA A 19 -15.71 -21.63 -4.11
CA ALA A 19 -16.56 -20.62 -4.75
C ALA A 19 -16.71 -20.90 -6.26
N LEU A 20 -15.63 -21.32 -6.93
CA LEU A 20 -15.64 -21.72 -8.32
C LEU A 20 -16.51 -22.98 -8.55
N ALA A 21 -16.34 -24.00 -7.71
CA ALA A 21 -17.11 -25.23 -7.77
C ALA A 21 -18.60 -24.98 -7.51
N ALA A 22 -18.96 -24.10 -6.57
CA ALA A 22 -20.35 -23.72 -6.30
C ALA A 22 -20.97 -22.94 -7.47
N ALA A 23 -20.21 -22.05 -8.13
CA ALA A 23 -20.67 -21.32 -9.30
C ALA A 23 -20.91 -22.24 -10.52
N ILE A 24 -20.07 -23.27 -10.69
CA ILE A 24 -20.24 -24.30 -11.72
C ILE A 24 -21.45 -25.19 -11.39
N SER A 25 -21.57 -25.65 -10.14
CA SER A 25 -22.62 -26.57 -9.70
C SER A 25 -24.02 -25.96 -9.69
N SER A 26 -24.13 -24.64 -9.51
CA SER A 26 -25.42 -23.94 -9.51
C SER A 26 -25.95 -23.63 -10.91
N GLY A 27 -25.18 -23.93 -11.97
CA GLY A 27 -25.55 -23.58 -13.34
C GLY A 27 -25.59 -22.07 -13.62
N ALA A 28 -25.08 -21.25 -12.68
CA ALA A 28 -24.97 -19.79 -12.84
C ALA A 28 -23.95 -19.40 -13.94
N ILE A 29 -23.08 -20.34 -14.31
CA ILE A 29 -22.07 -20.19 -15.37
C ILE A 29 -22.11 -21.46 -16.24
N ASP A 30 -22.58 -21.34 -17.49
CA ASP A 30 -22.49 -22.41 -18.49
C ASP A 30 -21.22 -22.21 -19.35
N PHE A 31 -20.28 -23.16 -19.24
CA PHE A 31 -19.01 -23.17 -19.98
C PHE A 31 -19.13 -23.81 -21.38
N ARG A 32 -20.30 -24.35 -21.74
CA ARG A 32 -20.50 -25.03 -23.05
C ARG A 32 -20.87 -24.10 -24.20
N ALA A 33 -21.20 -22.84 -23.91
CA ALA A 33 -21.48 -21.84 -24.92
C ALA A 33 -20.42 -20.72 -24.89
N PRO A 34 -19.65 -20.49 -25.98
CA PRO A 34 -18.94 -19.21 -26.13
C PRO A 34 -19.96 -18.06 -26.05
N PRO A 35 -19.56 -16.81 -25.74
CA PRO A 35 -20.50 -15.69 -25.66
C PRO A 35 -21.22 -15.56 -27.00
N THR A 36 -22.42 -16.11 -27.10
CA THR A 36 -23.29 -15.88 -28.24
C THR A 36 -23.72 -14.44 -28.09
N VAL A 37 -23.05 -13.56 -28.84
CA VAL A 37 -23.55 -12.22 -29.12
C VAL A 37 -24.93 -12.44 -29.74
N GLY A 38 -25.98 -12.31 -28.91
CA GLY A 38 -27.34 -12.25 -29.41
C GLY A 38 -27.39 -11.19 -30.51
N ALA A 39 -28.11 -11.49 -31.60
CA ALA A 39 -28.20 -10.66 -32.79
C ALA A 39 -28.25 -9.15 -32.44
N PRO A 40 -27.50 -8.29 -33.16
CA PRO A 40 -27.36 -6.89 -32.82
C PRO A 40 -28.74 -6.23 -32.84
N LEU A 41 -29.23 -5.84 -31.66
CA LEU A 41 -30.33 -4.90 -31.55
C LEU A 41 -29.85 -3.58 -32.18
N GLY A 42 -30.46 -3.20 -33.31
CA GLY A 42 -30.23 -1.91 -33.91
C GLY A 42 -30.52 -0.82 -32.89
N LEU A 43 -29.49 -0.07 -32.49
CA LEU A 43 -29.56 0.99 -31.49
C LEU A 43 -30.69 2.00 -31.78
N GLN A 44 -31.01 2.16 -33.07
CA GLN A 44 -32.05 3.03 -33.62
C GLN A 44 -33.47 2.54 -33.29
N GLU A 45 -33.72 1.22 -33.28
CA GLU A 45 -35.02 0.64 -32.93
C GLU A 45 -35.31 0.79 -31.43
N ALA A 46 -34.30 0.51 -30.59
CA ALA A 46 -34.37 0.69 -29.15
C ALA A 46 -34.62 2.16 -28.75
N PHE A 47 -33.97 3.11 -29.42
CA PHE A 47 -34.21 4.55 -29.23
C PHE A 47 -35.60 4.98 -29.68
N SER A 48 -36.06 4.51 -30.86
CA SER A 48 -37.36 4.89 -31.42
C SER A 48 -38.54 4.45 -30.54
N LEU A 49 -38.42 3.27 -29.90
CA LEU A 49 -39.45 2.73 -29.03
C LEU A 49 -39.41 3.38 -27.63
N PHE A 50 -38.22 3.73 -27.14
CA PHE A 50 -38.05 4.47 -25.88
C PHE A 50 -38.71 5.85 -25.95
N ILE A 51 -38.61 6.53 -27.10
CA ILE A 51 -39.35 7.77 -27.36
C ILE A 51 -40.86 7.53 -27.33
N ARG A 52 -41.38 6.47 -27.96
CA ARG A 52 -42.83 6.15 -27.94
C ARG A 52 -43.39 5.88 -26.54
N VAL A 53 -42.62 5.24 -25.67
CA VAL A 53 -43.01 5.01 -24.26
C VAL A 53 -43.03 6.32 -23.45
N PHE A 54 -42.14 7.26 -23.76
CA PHE A 54 -42.09 8.57 -23.11
C PHE A 54 -43.07 9.60 -23.69
N ASP A 55 -43.50 9.44 -24.94
CA ASP A 55 -44.35 10.42 -25.65
C ASP A 55 -45.86 10.32 -25.32
N GLY A 56 -46.25 9.44 -24.37
CA GLY A 56 -47.56 9.51 -23.72
C GLY A 56 -48.80 9.46 -24.65
N SER A 57 -48.70 8.88 -25.86
CA SER A 57 -49.86 8.69 -26.72
C SER A 57 -50.63 7.43 -26.29
N ASN A 58 -51.65 7.65 -25.47
CA ASN A 58 -52.53 6.64 -24.87
C ASN A 58 -53.16 5.65 -25.87
N ASN A 59 -53.23 4.37 -25.50
CA ASN A 59 -54.52 3.69 -25.27
C ASN A 59 -54.37 2.34 -24.53
N SER A 60 -55.17 2.17 -23.47
CA SER A 60 -55.33 1.00 -22.59
C SER A 60 -54.28 0.79 -21.47
N SER A 61 -54.73 0.94 -20.22
CA SER A 61 -53.95 0.74 -18.99
C SER A 61 -53.55 -0.71 -18.72
N SER A 62 -54.12 -1.68 -19.45
CA SER A 62 -53.73 -3.10 -19.44
C SER A 62 -52.68 -3.44 -20.50
N GLY A 63 -52.66 -2.73 -21.64
CA GLY A 63 -51.70 -2.94 -22.73
C GLY A 63 -50.33 -2.33 -22.46
N ALA A 64 -50.29 -1.11 -21.90
CA ALA A 64 -49.04 -0.42 -21.58
C ALA A 64 -48.16 -1.18 -20.57
N ALA A 65 -48.77 -1.88 -19.60
CA ALA A 65 -48.05 -2.72 -18.65
C ALA A 65 -47.47 -3.99 -19.32
N GLY A 66 -48.18 -4.56 -20.29
CA GLY A 66 -47.72 -5.70 -21.09
C GLY A 66 -46.56 -5.32 -22.03
N GLU A 67 -46.68 -4.18 -22.72
CA GLU A 67 -45.61 -3.67 -23.60
C GLU A 67 -44.35 -3.29 -22.82
N ALA A 68 -44.50 -2.67 -21.64
CA ALA A 68 -43.38 -2.39 -20.75
C ALA A 68 -42.71 -3.69 -20.25
N HIS A 69 -43.50 -4.72 -19.96
CA HIS A 69 -42.98 -6.03 -19.55
C HIS A 69 -42.22 -6.74 -20.68
N GLU A 70 -42.75 -6.74 -21.92
CA GLU A 70 -42.07 -7.31 -23.08
C GLU A 70 -40.77 -6.55 -23.42
N LEU A 71 -40.80 -5.22 -23.33
CA LEU A 71 -39.60 -4.39 -23.48
C LEU A 71 -38.56 -4.73 -22.43
N TRP A 72 -38.96 -4.85 -21.16
CA TRP A 72 -38.06 -5.25 -20.08
C TRP A 72 -37.46 -6.65 -20.31
N VAL A 73 -38.26 -7.63 -20.74
CA VAL A 73 -37.77 -8.98 -21.08
C VAL A 73 -36.77 -8.93 -22.23
N ARG A 74 -37.03 -8.14 -23.27
CA ARG A 74 -36.13 -7.99 -24.43
C ARG A 74 -34.83 -7.28 -24.08
N VAL A 75 -34.89 -6.19 -23.29
CA VAL A 75 -33.69 -5.47 -22.80
C VAL A 75 -32.88 -6.36 -21.85
N ARG A 76 -33.56 -7.09 -20.96
CA ARG A 76 -32.91 -8.02 -20.02
C ARG A 76 -32.16 -9.12 -20.76
N GLY A 77 -32.79 -9.75 -21.76
CA GLY A 77 -32.19 -10.83 -22.54
C GLY A 77 -31.12 -10.35 -23.53
N GLY A 78 -31.34 -9.22 -24.19
CA GLY A 78 -30.48 -8.73 -25.28
C GLY A 78 -29.31 -7.86 -24.84
N VAL A 79 -29.40 -7.19 -23.68
CA VAL A 79 -28.37 -6.22 -23.23
C VAL A 79 -27.87 -6.55 -21.84
N ILE A 80 -28.76 -6.68 -20.85
CA ILE A 80 -28.35 -6.85 -19.45
C ILE A 80 -27.64 -8.20 -19.23
N ALA A 81 -28.23 -9.30 -19.71
CA ALA A 81 -27.65 -10.63 -19.54
C ALA A 81 -26.27 -10.78 -20.20
N PRO A 82 -26.03 -10.37 -21.47
CA PRO A 82 -24.70 -10.39 -22.06
C PRO A 82 -23.67 -9.51 -21.32
N VAL A 83 -24.06 -8.30 -20.90
CA VAL A 83 -23.16 -7.41 -20.15
C VAL A 83 -22.78 -8.02 -18.81
N LEU A 84 -23.73 -8.57 -18.07
CA LEU A 84 -23.45 -9.29 -16.82
C LEU A 84 -22.58 -10.52 -17.06
N GLN A 85 -22.83 -11.28 -18.13
CA GLN A 85 -22.03 -12.44 -18.47
C GLN A 85 -20.58 -12.05 -18.78
N VAL A 86 -20.35 -10.98 -19.55
CA VAL A 86 -19.01 -10.42 -19.79
C VAL A 86 -18.36 -9.97 -18.48
N ALA A 87 -19.09 -9.31 -17.59
CA ALA A 87 -18.58 -8.88 -16.29
C ALA A 87 -18.18 -10.09 -15.40
N VAL A 88 -19.00 -11.15 -15.38
CA VAL A 88 -18.69 -12.40 -14.66
C VAL A 88 -17.43 -13.05 -15.23
N TRP A 89 -17.32 -13.18 -16.56
CA TRP A 89 -16.13 -13.70 -17.21
C TRP A 89 -14.89 -12.86 -16.90
N ALA A 90 -14.99 -11.54 -16.90
CA ALA A 90 -13.91 -10.65 -16.51
C ALA A 90 -13.49 -10.86 -15.04
N CYS A 91 -14.45 -10.96 -14.11
CA CYS A 91 -14.18 -11.25 -12.70
C CYS A 91 -13.51 -12.61 -12.50
N MET A 92 -13.93 -13.62 -13.25
CA MET A 92 -13.36 -14.96 -13.23
C MET A 92 -11.91 -14.95 -13.75
N ALA A 93 -11.67 -14.29 -14.89
CA ALA A 93 -10.33 -14.13 -15.45
C ALA A 93 -9.38 -13.39 -14.48
N MET A 94 -9.85 -12.30 -13.85
CA MET A 94 -9.09 -11.58 -12.83
C MET A 94 -8.80 -12.46 -11.61
N SER A 95 -9.78 -13.25 -11.16
CA SER A 95 -9.61 -14.15 -10.02
C SER A 95 -8.56 -15.22 -10.30
N VAL A 96 -8.61 -15.83 -11.50
CA VAL A 96 -7.59 -16.80 -11.94
C VAL A 96 -6.21 -16.15 -12.01
N MET A 97 -6.10 -14.95 -12.59
CA MET A 97 -4.85 -14.20 -12.66
C MET A 97 -4.24 -13.97 -11.27
N LEU A 98 -5.06 -13.57 -10.29
CA LEU A 98 -4.61 -13.36 -8.91
C LEU A 98 -4.14 -14.65 -8.23
N VAL A 99 -4.84 -15.77 -8.48
CA VAL A 99 -4.40 -17.08 -7.97
C VAL A 99 -3.08 -17.49 -8.61
N VAL A 100 -2.92 -17.32 -9.92
CA VAL A 100 -1.67 -17.63 -10.62
C VAL A 100 -0.51 -16.79 -10.08
N GLU A 101 -0.74 -15.50 -9.83
CA GLU A 101 0.25 -14.60 -9.22
C GLU A 101 0.61 -15.01 -7.80
N ALA A 102 -0.37 -15.34 -6.96
CA ALA A 102 -0.14 -15.82 -5.61
C ALA A 102 0.67 -17.13 -5.61
N VAL A 103 0.32 -18.08 -6.48
CA VAL A 103 1.06 -19.34 -6.66
C VAL A 103 2.48 -19.07 -7.14
N TYR A 104 2.66 -18.19 -8.12
CA TYR A 104 3.99 -17.78 -8.61
C TYR A 104 4.84 -17.19 -7.48
N ASN A 105 4.32 -16.23 -6.72
CA ASN A 105 5.06 -15.61 -5.61
C ASN A 105 5.40 -16.64 -4.53
N CYS A 106 4.49 -17.57 -4.21
CA CYS A 106 4.75 -18.69 -3.31
C CYS A 106 5.89 -19.58 -3.81
N VAL A 107 5.86 -20.00 -5.07
CA VAL A 107 6.91 -20.85 -5.67
C VAL A 107 8.26 -20.15 -5.64
N VAL A 108 8.31 -18.87 -6.03
CA VAL A 108 9.54 -18.07 -5.99
C VAL A 108 10.07 -17.92 -4.58
N SER A 109 9.22 -17.53 -3.61
CA SER A 109 9.62 -17.37 -2.20
C SER A 109 10.12 -18.68 -1.58
N LEU A 110 9.45 -19.80 -1.86
CA LEU A 110 9.90 -21.12 -1.42
C LEU A 110 11.23 -21.51 -2.07
N GLY A 111 11.41 -21.23 -3.36
CA GLY A 111 12.68 -21.43 -4.07
C GLY A 111 13.82 -20.62 -3.47
N VAL A 112 13.60 -19.32 -3.22
CA VAL A 112 14.53 -18.41 -2.54
C VAL A 112 14.96 -18.97 -1.18
N LYS A 113 14.02 -19.44 -0.36
CA LYS A 113 14.32 -20.05 0.94
C LYS A 113 15.06 -21.38 0.82
N ALA A 114 14.66 -22.23 -0.13
CA ALA A 114 15.25 -23.54 -0.33
C ALA A 114 16.72 -23.47 -0.75
N ILE A 115 17.08 -22.48 -1.59
CA ILE A 115 18.47 -22.26 -2.02
C ILE A 115 19.26 -21.37 -1.05
N GLY A 116 18.63 -20.87 0.02
CA GLY A 116 19.24 -19.93 0.97
C GLY A 116 19.65 -18.61 0.31
N TRP A 117 18.92 -18.18 -0.72
CA TRP A 117 19.24 -16.96 -1.45
C TRP A 117 19.19 -15.75 -0.54
N ARG A 118 20.21 -14.90 -0.64
CA ARG A 118 20.30 -13.64 0.07
C ARG A 118 20.35 -12.49 -0.92
N PRO A 119 19.79 -11.32 -0.58
CA PRO A 119 19.91 -10.11 -1.41
C PRO A 119 21.36 -9.77 -1.78
N GLU A 120 22.30 -10.09 -0.89
CA GLU A 120 23.75 -9.91 -1.02
C GLU A 120 24.35 -10.62 -2.25
N TRP A 121 23.72 -11.69 -2.75
CA TRP A 121 24.20 -12.41 -3.95
C TRP A 121 23.96 -11.63 -5.24
N ARG A 122 22.92 -10.79 -5.26
CA ARG A 122 22.55 -9.96 -6.42
C ARG A 122 23.06 -8.54 -6.29
N PHE A 123 23.12 -8.03 -5.07
CA PHE A 123 23.51 -6.66 -4.76
C PHE A 123 24.70 -6.69 -3.82
N LYS A 124 25.79 -6.03 -4.23
CA LYS A 124 27.02 -6.04 -3.44
C LYS A 124 26.75 -5.39 -2.08
N TRP A 125 27.02 -6.12 -1.01
CA TRP A 125 26.90 -5.67 0.37
C TRP A 125 28.23 -5.93 1.09
N GLU A 126 28.80 -4.89 1.67
CA GLU A 126 30.02 -4.98 2.47
C GLU A 126 29.81 -4.08 3.69
N PRO A 127 30.09 -4.55 4.92
CA PRO A 127 30.02 -3.71 6.10
C PRO A 127 30.85 -2.44 5.91
N LEU A 128 30.33 -1.29 6.33
CA LEU A 128 31.13 -0.07 6.34
C LEU A 128 32.21 -0.21 7.40
N ALA A 129 33.48 -0.10 7.00
CA ALA A 129 34.61 -0.19 7.92
C ALA A 129 34.44 0.84 9.05
N GLY A 130 34.42 0.37 10.29
CA GLY A 130 34.13 1.17 11.49
C GLY A 130 33.45 0.41 12.62
N ALA A 131 32.90 -0.78 12.36
CA ALA A 131 32.37 -1.64 13.44
C ALA A 131 33.46 -2.44 14.19
N ALA A 132 34.67 -2.57 13.64
CA ALA A 132 35.77 -3.35 14.25
C ALA A 132 37.15 -2.66 14.27
N ASP A 133 37.41 -1.70 13.37
CA ASP A 133 38.78 -1.25 13.10
C ASP A 133 38.99 0.24 13.39
N ALA A 134 38.77 0.67 14.63
CA ALA A 134 39.25 1.97 15.13
C ALA A 134 40.79 1.99 15.37
N ALA A 135 41.53 1.00 14.86
CA ALA A 135 42.94 0.78 15.17
C ALA A 135 43.91 1.03 13.99
N ASP A 136 43.44 1.14 12.74
CA ASP A 136 44.34 1.32 11.59
C ASP A 136 43.97 2.56 10.77
N GLU A 137 44.42 3.73 11.24
CA GLU A 137 44.35 5.02 10.53
C GLU A 137 45.37 5.17 9.38
N GLU A 138 46.03 4.09 8.92
CA GLU A 138 47.21 4.21 8.04
C GLU A 138 47.01 3.83 6.56
N LYS A 139 45.77 3.77 6.06
CA LYS A 139 45.51 3.78 4.60
C LYS A 139 44.45 4.82 4.27
N GLY A 140 44.85 5.85 3.53
CA GLY A 140 44.04 6.99 3.07
C GLY A 140 42.89 6.66 2.09
N THR A 141 42.18 5.56 2.30
CA THR A 141 40.90 5.22 1.67
C THR A 141 39.87 5.04 2.79
N GLY A 142 39.62 6.09 3.57
CA GLY A 142 38.63 6.07 4.65
C GLY A 142 37.25 5.80 4.07
N VAL A 143 36.61 4.71 4.50
CA VAL A 143 35.22 4.39 4.15
C VAL A 143 34.33 5.47 4.78
N HIS A 144 33.81 6.36 3.94
CA HIS A 144 33.05 7.52 4.37
C HIS A 144 31.59 7.13 4.66
N TYR A 145 31.18 7.21 5.93
CA TYR A 145 29.77 7.06 6.30
C TYR A 145 28.93 8.16 5.63
N PRO A 146 27.94 7.82 4.79
CA PRO A 146 27.11 8.80 4.12
C PRO A 146 26.20 9.53 5.13
N MET A 147 25.78 10.73 4.75
CA MET A 147 24.82 11.51 5.55
C MET A 147 23.43 10.86 5.47
N VAL A 148 22.84 10.49 6.61
CA VAL A 148 21.52 9.87 6.70
C VAL A 148 20.54 10.77 7.46
N LEU A 149 19.37 10.99 6.87
CA LEU A 149 18.23 11.61 7.52
C LEU A 149 17.29 10.52 8.05
N VAL A 150 16.85 10.60 9.29
CA VAL A 150 15.83 9.72 9.87
C VAL A 150 14.57 10.56 10.10
N GLN A 151 13.51 10.31 9.35
CA GLN A 151 12.24 11.05 9.46
C GLN A 151 11.21 10.28 10.26
N ILE A 152 10.59 10.98 11.22
CA ILE A 152 9.51 10.45 12.06
C ILE A 152 8.30 11.39 11.97
N PRO A 153 7.33 11.13 11.07
CA PRO A 153 6.07 11.86 11.04
C PRO A 153 5.19 11.48 12.23
N MET A 154 4.67 12.49 12.94
CA MET A 154 3.82 12.32 14.12
C MET A 154 2.50 13.09 14.00
N TYR A 155 1.43 12.51 14.54
CA TYR A 155 0.12 13.17 14.65
C TYR A 155 -0.67 12.67 15.86
N ASN A 156 -0.69 13.45 16.93
CA ASN A 156 -1.40 13.16 18.19
C ASN A 156 -0.99 11.80 18.82
N GLU A 157 0.30 11.47 18.78
CA GLU A 157 0.86 10.17 19.17
C GLU A 157 1.29 10.12 20.64
N LEU A 158 0.32 10.27 21.57
CA LEU A 158 0.60 10.39 23.00
C LEU A 158 1.31 9.16 23.61
N GLU A 159 0.94 7.97 23.19
CA GLU A 159 1.42 6.72 23.82
C GLU A 159 2.80 6.29 23.32
N VAL A 160 3.14 6.65 22.08
CA VAL A 160 4.30 6.07 21.37
C VAL A 160 5.42 7.06 21.06
N TYR A 161 5.21 8.38 21.22
CA TYR A 161 6.22 9.38 20.82
C TYR A 161 7.58 9.19 21.51
N LYS A 162 7.60 8.83 22.81
CA LYS A 162 8.86 8.60 23.53
C LYS A 162 9.61 7.40 22.98
N LEU A 163 8.89 6.31 22.71
CA LEU A 163 9.48 5.06 22.22
C LEU A 163 10.06 5.24 20.82
N SER A 164 9.34 5.90 19.92
CA SER A 164 9.82 6.13 18.55
C SER A 164 10.98 7.13 18.48
N ILE A 165 10.90 8.26 19.19
CA ILE A 165 12.02 9.23 19.23
C ILE A 165 13.26 8.55 19.80
N ARG A 166 13.11 7.82 20.91
CA ARG A 166 14.21 7.07 21.51
C ARG A 166 14.82 6.08 20.52
N ALA A 167 14.03 5.22 19.90
CA ALA A 167 14.53 4.19 18.99
C ALA A 167 15.28 4.79 17.79
N ALA A 168 14.82 5.94 17.27
CA ALA A 168 15.53 6.65 16.20
C ALA A 168 16.82 7.34 16.67
N CYS A 169 16.83 7.91 17.88
CA CYS A 169 18.01 8.55 18.47
C CYS A 169 19.09 7.55 18.92
N GLU A 170 18.72 6.29 19.17
CA GLU A 170 19.61 5.20 19.58
C GLU A 170 20.20 4.40 18.39
N LEU A 171 19.88 4.78 17.14
CA LEU A 171 20.47 4.16 15.95
C LEU A 171 22.00 4.29 15.94
N GLU A 172 22.68 3.17 15.68
CA GLU A 172 24.14 3.10 15.57
C GLU A 172 24.59 3.68 14.23
N TRP A 173 25.01 4.93 14.27
CA TRP A 173 25.61 5.66 13.16
C TRP A 173 26.51 6.78 13.69
N PRO A 174 27.56 7.21 12.98
CA PRO A 174 28.36 8.35 13.42
C PRO A 174 27.48 9.59 13.65
N ARG A 175 27.63 10.22 14.83
CA ARG A 175 26.73 11.29 15.31
C ARG A 175 26.74 12.54 14.42
N ASP A 176 27.85 12.80 13.74
CA ASP A 176 28.02 13.86 12.74
C ASP A 176 27.39 13.50 11.38
N ARG A 177 27.05 12.22 11.16
CA ARG A 177 26.51 11.69 9.90
C ARG A 177 25.05 11.27 9.94
N ILE A 178 24.39 11.41 11.08
CA ILE A 178 22.95 11.14 11.26
C ILE A 178 22.21 12.40 11.69
N ILE A 179 21.04 12.62 11.11
CA ILE A 179 20.13 13.68 11.51
C ILE A 179 18.75 13.07 11.76
N VAL A 180 18.23 13.19 12.98
CA VAL A 180 16.87 12.76 13.32
C VAL A 180 15.93 13.93 13.12
N GLN A 181 14.89 13.79 12.32
CA GLN A 181 13.90 14.82 12.02
C GLN A 181 12.51 14.36 12.45
N VAL A 182 11.99 14.99 13.50
CA VAL A 182 10.61 14.79 13.96
C VAL A 182 9.70 15.79 13.26
N LEU A 183 8.71 15.28 12.52
CA LEU A 183 7.77 16.06 11.72
C LEU A 183 6.40 16.01 12.41
N ASP A 184 6.12 16.97 13.28
CA ASP A 184 4.95 16.95 14.14
C ASP A 184 3.82 17.85 13.59
N ASP A 185 2.75 17.17 13.15
CA ASP A 185 1.51 17.76 12.65
C ASP A 185 0.38 17.75 13.70
N SER A 186 0.70 17.42 14.97
CA SER A 186 -0.28 17.33 16.06
C SER A 186 -1.07 18.61 16.23
N THR A 187 -2.38 18.45 16.43
CA THR A 187 -3.31 19.56 16.67
C THR A 187 -3.53 19.82 18.16
N ASP A 188 -3.24 18.82 19.01
CA ASP A 188 -3.32 18.95 20.45
C ASP A 188 -2.06 19.66 20.98
N PRO A 189 -2.19 20.86 21.57
CA PRO A 189 -1.04 21.60 22.12
C PRO A 189 -0.32 20.85 23.24
N PHE A 190 -1.03 20.02 24.01
CA PHE A 190 -0.44 19.25 25.10
C PHE A 190 0.51 18.18 24.56
N ILE A 191 0.04 17.39 23.58
CA ILE A 191 0.86 16.36 22.92
C ILE A 191 2.05 17.03 22.22
N LYS A 192 1.80 18.12 21.50
CA LYS A 192 2.84 18.88 20.79
C LYS A 192 3.96 19.35 21.73
N ASN A 193 3.60 19.85 22.92
CA ASN A 193 4.57 20.26 23.94
C ASN A 193 5.41 19.07 24.42
N LEU A 194 4.77 17.94 24.72
CA LEU A 194 5.47 16.73 25.16
C LEU A 194 6.48 16.22 24.14
N VAL A 195 6.11 16.19 22.85
CA VAL A 195 7.01 15.81 21.76
C VAL A 195 8.19 16.77 21.65
N GLY A 196 7.93 18.08 21.76
CA GLY A 196 8.98 19.11 21.76
C GLY A 196 9.98 18.93 22.91
N LEU A 197 9.49 18.74 24.14
CA LEU A 197 10.33 18.52 25.33
C LEU A 197 11.18 17.25 25.21
N GLU A 198 10.64 16.17 24.66
CA GLU A 198 11.41 14.95 24.41
C GLU A 198 12.53 15.20 23.39
N CYS A 199 12.25 15.93 22.31
CA CYS A 199 13.27 16.31 21.33
C CYS A 199 14.37 17.20 21.95
N GLU A 200 14.01 18.16 22.79
CA GLU A 200 14.95 19.03 23.50
C GLU A 200 15.84 18.23 24.47
N SER A 201 15.26 17.25 25.18
CA SER A 201 16.00 16.33 26.05
C SER A 201 17.06 15.55 25.27
N TRP A 202 16.73 14.99 24.11
CA TRP A 202 17.69 14.30 23.25
C TRP A 202 18.74 15.24 22.63
N ALA A 203 18.34 16.45 22.25
CA ALA A 203 19.27 17.47 21.79
C ALA A 203 20.31 17.83 22.86
N SER A 204 19.89 17.94 24.13
CA SER A 204 20.79 18.22 25.27
C SER A 204 21.84 17.12 25.50
N LYS A 205 21.55 15.89 25.06
CA LYS A 205 22.48 14.73 25.12
C LYS A 205 23.46 14.70 23.94
N GLY A 206 23.43 15.70 23.07
CA GLY A 206 24.29 15.82 21.90
C GLY A 206 23.82 15.02 20.67
N VAL A 207 22.55 14.59 20.64
CA VAL A 207 21.96 13.98 19.43
C VAL A 207 21.54 15.08 18.46
N ASN A 208 21.87 14.90 17.17
CA ASN A 208 21.45 15.84 16.13
C ASN A 208 19.98 15.62 15.74
N ILE A 209 19.08 16.02 16.62
CA ILE A 209 17.63 15.96 16.43
C ILE A 209 17.06 17.33 16.03
N LYS A 210 16.12 17.34 15.10
CA LYS A 210 15.41 18.51 14.59
C LYS A 210 13.91 18.30 14.75
N TYR A 211 13.31 19.07 15.64
CA TYR A 211 11.86 19.13 15.80
C TYR A 211 11.27 20.19 14.87
N THR A 212 10.30 19.80 14.04
CA THR A 212 9.67 20.72 13.10
C THR A 212 8.17 20.56 13.11
N THR A 213 7.47 21.68 12.92
CA THR A 213 6.00 21.71 12.91
C THR A 213 5.51 22.53 11.73
N ARG A 214 4.24 22.34 11.37
CA ARG A 214 3.61 23.06 10.25
C ARG A 214 2.35 23.76 10.71
N SER A 215 2.06 24.91 10.11
CA SER A 215 0.82 25.66 10.35
C SER A 215 -0.41 25.02 9.69
N SER A 216 -0.20 24.23 8.65
CA SER A 216 -1.26 23.55 7.90
C SER A 216 -0.93 22.08 7.71
N ARG A 217 -1.91 21.23 7.97
CA ARG A 217 -1.86 19.77 7.74
C ARG A 217 -2.20 19.38 6.30
N LYS A 218 -2.07 20.31 5.35
CA LYS A 218 -2.32 20.03 3.94
C LYS A 218 -1.40 18.89 3.47
N GLY A 219 -2.02 17.89 2.86
CA GLY A 219 -1.36 16.70 2.36
C GLY A 219 -0.92 15.68 3.40
N PHE A 220 -1.35 15.83 4.67
CA PHE A 220 -1.10 14.87 5.75
C PHE A 220 0.38 14.43 5.82
N LYS A 221 0.66 13.13 5.99
CA LYS A 221 2.01 12.54 6.06
C LYS A 221 2.86 12.89 4.84
N ALA A 222 2.32 12.75 3.62
CA ALA A 222 3.01 13.11 2.38
C ALA A 222 3.49 14.57 2.36
N GLY A 223 2.62 15.48 2.82
CA GLY A 223 2.96 16.90 2.93
C GLY A 223 4.03 17.16 4.00
N ALA A 224 3.98 16.44 5.12
CA ALA A 224 4.95 16.57 6.21
C ALA A 224 6.33 16.12 5.73
N LEU A 225 6.42 14.92 5.14
CA LEU A 225 7.65 14.38 4.55
C LEU A 225 8.21 15.31 3.46
N LYS A 226 7.34 15.84 2.58
CA LYS A 226 7.73 16.81 1.56
C LYS A 226 8.40 18.04 2.17
N LYS A 227 7.75 18.68 3.15
CA LYS A 227 8.29 19.87 3.81
C LYS A 227 9.56 19.55 4.61
N GLY A 228 9.65 18.35 5.18
CA GLY A 228 10.84 17.84 5.85
C GLY A 228 12.07 17.82 4.94
N MET A 229 11.88 17.45 3.67
CA MET A 229 12.94 17.43 2.65
C MET A 229 13.36 18.82 2.13
N GLU A 230 12.60 19.88 2.42
CA GLU A 230 12.90 21.25 1.96
C GLU A 230 13.94 21.95 2.84
N TRP A 231 14.20 21.45 4.05
CA TRP A 231 15.21 21.98 4.96
C TRP A 231 16.63 21.78 4.43
N ASP A 232 17.53 22.73 4.68
CA ASP A 232 18.88 22.72 4.11
C ASP A 232 19.75 21.57 4.61
N TYR A 233 19.56 21.12 5.86
CA TYR A 233 20.24 19.93 6.36
C TYR A 233 19.76 18.65 5.68
N ALA A 234 18.47 18.56 5.32
CA ALA A 234 17.90 17.39 4.65
C ALA A 234 18.43 17.24 3.22
N LYS A 235 18.72 18.36 2.54
CA LYS A 235 19.31 18.39 1.19
C LYS A 235 20.75 17.85 1.15
N GLN A 236 21.44 17.82 2.30
CA GLN A 236 22.80 17.27 2.42
C GLN A 236 22.80 15.76 2.64
N CYS A 237 21.65 15.16 2.97
CA CYS A 237 21.53 13.74 3.24
C CYS A 237 21.40 12.94 1.93
N GLU A 238 22.26 11.93 1.79
CA GLU A 238 22.27 11.00 0.65
C GLU A 238 21.14 9.97 0.75
N TYR A 239 20.79 9.60 1.99
CA TYR A 239 19.77 8.61 2.30
C TYR A 239 18.76 9.15 3.32
N VAL A 240 17.52 8.65 3.22
CA VAL A 240 16.42 9.00 4.13
C VAL A 240 15.77 7.72 4.64
N ALA A 241 15.89 7.44 5.94
CA ALA A 241 15.13 6.41 6.63
C ALA A 241 13.81 6.98 7.13
N ILE A 242 12.72 6.24 6.99
CA ILE A 242 11.37 6.69 7.38
C ILE A 242 10.77 5.70 8.36
N PHE A 243 10.33 6.21 9.50
CA PHE A 243 9.66 5.43 10.55
C PHE A 243 8.37 6.12 10.99
N ASP A 244 7.26 5.41 10.94
CA ASP A 244 6.02 5.86 11.58
C ASP A 244 6.19 5.88 13.12
N ALA A 245 5.36 6.65 13.80
CA ALA A 245 5.51 6.96 15.23
C ALA A 245 5.37 5.74 16.17
N ASP A 246 4.81 4.63 15.70
CA ASP A 246 4.70 3.36 16.42
C ASP A 246 5.85 2.38 16.11
N PHE A 247 6.77 2.75 15.21
CA PHE A 247 7.89 1.90 14.79
C PHE A 247 9.13 2.11 15.65
N GLN A 248 9.76 0.99 16.01
CA GLN A 248 10.97 0.94 16.83
C GLN A 248 12.03 0.12 16.10
N PRO A 249 12.93 0.77 15.32
CA PRO A 249 14.06 0.08 14.72
C PRO A 249 15.07 -0.37 15.79
N GLU A 250 15.75 -1.48 15.52
CA GLU A 250 16.92 -1.89 16.32
C GLU A 250 18.12 -0.98 16.01
N PRO A 251 19.07 -0.82 16.95
CA PRO A 251 20.21 0.10 16.78
C PRO A 251 21.03 -0.16 15.50
N ASP A 252 21.19 -1.42 15.11
CA ASP A 252 21.95 -1.87 13.94
C ASP A 252 21.26 -1.64 12.58
N PHE A 253 20.05 -1.06 12.57
CA PHE A 253 19.22 -0.94 11.37
C PHE A 253 19.93 -0.24 10.21
N LEU A 254 20.61 0.90 10.46
CA LEU A 254 21.31 1.64 9.41
C LEU A 254 22.56 0.89 8.93
N LEU A 255 23.30 0.27 9.84
CA LEU A 255 24.48 -0.54 9.53
C LEU A 255 24.15 -1.72 8.62
N ARG A 256 22.92 -2.27 8.70
CA ARG A 256 22.49 -3.40 7.88
C ARG A 256 21.77 -3.01 6.60
N THR A 257 21.21 -1.80 6.52
CA THR A 257 20.46 -1.32 5.34
C THR A 257 21.28 -0.43 4.41
N VAL A 258 22.02 0.54 4.94
CA VAL A 258 22.76 1.54 4.14
C VAL A 258 23.85 0.93 3.24
N PRO A 259 24.58 -0.14 3.63
CA PRO A 259 25.63 -0.68 2.77
C PRO A 259 25.16 -1.18 1.40
N PHE A 260 23.90 -1.60 1.28
CA PHE A 260 23.31 -1.99 -0.01
C PHE A 260 23.33 -0.87 -1.06
N PHE A 261 23.47 0.40 -0.66
CA PHE A 261 23.47 1.51 -1.60
C PHE A 261 24.87 1.88 -2.12
N ILE A 262 25.92 1.50 -1.41
CA ILE A 262 27.28 2.02 -1.63
C ILE A 262 27.84 1.55 -2.97
N HIS A 263 27.64 0.28 -3.30
CA HIS A 263 28.12 -0.32 -4.53
C HIS A 263 27.03 -0.56 -5.58
N ASN A 264 25.78 -0.19 -5.28
CA ASN A 264 24.64 -0.41 -6.17
C ASN A 264 23.95 0.94 -6.45
N PRO A 265 24.47 1.75 -7.39
CA PRO A 265 23.98 3.10 -7.66
C PRO A 265 22.53 3.11 -8.17
N GLU A 266 22.04 2.02 -8.74
CA GLU A 266 20.67 1.90 -9.26
C GLU A 266 19.63 1.54 -8.18
N VAL A 267 20.06 1.25 -6.95
CA VAL A 267 19.18 0.94 -5.83
C VAL A 267 18.60 2.23 -5.27
N GLY A 268 17.27 2.32 -5.27
CA GLY A 268 16.52 3.48 -4.79
C GLY A 268 15.89 3.27 -3.41
N LEU A 269 15.59 2.02 -3.03
CA LEU A 269 14.92 1.67 -1.77
C LEU A 269 15.46 0.35 -1.21
N VAL A 270 15.68 0.33 0.10
CA VAL A 270 15.87 -0.88 0.91
C VAL A 270 14.74 -0.93 1.94
N GLN A 271 13.92 -1.98 1.92
CA GLN A 271 12.79 -2.18 2.83
C GLN A 271 13.10 -3.30 3.82
N ALA A 272 12.90 -3.03 5.10
CA ALA A 272 12.95 -4.04 6.16
C ALA A 272 11.56 -4.61 6.46
N ARG A 273 11.53 -5.71 7.20
CA ARG A 273 10.30 -6.41 7.60
C ARG A 273 9.69 -5.79 8.85
N TRP A 274 8.36 -5.78 8.92
CA TRP A 274 7.65 -5.41 10.14
C TRP A 274 7.53 -6.62 11.08
N ALA A 275 7.73 -6.38 12.37
CA ALA A 275 7.50 -7.33 13.44
C ALA A 275 6.50 -6.73 14.43
N PHE A 276 5.48 -7.50 14.79
CA PHE A 276 4.36 -7.00 15.57
C PHE A 276 4.47 -7.44 17.02
N VAL A 277 4.38 -6.50 17.96
CA VAL A 277 4.54 -6.80 19.40
C VAL A 277 3.27 -7.33 20.06
N ASN A 278 2.10 -7.08 19.45
CA ASN A 278 0.78 -7.43 19.98
C ASN A 278 0.03 -8.46 19.12
N ASP A 279 0.75 -9.25 18.33
CA ASP A 279 0.19 -10.22 17.38
C ASP A 279 -0.54 -11.41 18.00
N THR A 280 -0.32 -11.67 19.29
CA THR A 280 -1.00 -12.72 20.06
C THR A 280 -2.15 -12.20 20.93
N SER A 281 -2.38 -10.88 20.95
CA SER A 281 -3.35 -10.24 21.86
C SER A 281 -4.82 -10.59 21.58
N SER A 282 -5.18 -10.91 20.33
CA SER A 282 -6.55 -11.22 19.93
C SER A 282 -6.59 -12.06 18.65
N LEU A 283 -7.74 -12.66 18.35
CA LEU A 283 -7.93 -13.33 17.05
C LEU A 283 -7.71 -12.36 15.88
N LEU A 284 -8.15 -11.11 16.03
CA LEU A 284 -8.01 -10.07 15.02
C LEU A 284 -6.53 -9.78 14.72
N THR A 285 -5.69 -9.62 15.74
CA THR A 285 -4.26 -9.35 15.55
C THR A 285 -3.51 -10.56 15.01
N ARG A 286 -3.91 -11.79 15.38
CA ARG A 286 -3.37 -13.02 14.79
C ARG A 286 -3.66 -13.14 13.29
N VAL A 287 -4.89 -12.82 12.89
CA VAL A 287 -5.30 -12.82 11.47
C VAL A 287 -4.57 -11.71 10.70
N GLN A 288 -4.45 -10.51 11.26
CA GLN A 288 -3.66 -9.44 10.65
C GLN A 288 -2.19 -9.86 10.44
N LYS A 289 -1.55 -10.45 11.47
CA LYS A 289 -0.19 -10.97 11.37
C LYS A 289 -0.04 -11.95 10.21
N MET A 290 -1.00 -12.85 10.04
CA MET A 290 -1.00 -13.85 8.98
C MET A 290 -1.02 -13.21 7.58
N PHE A 291 -1.86 -12.18 7.36
CA PHE A 291 -1.87 -11.43 6.11
C PHE A 291 -0.56 -10.68 5.86
N PHE A 292 -0.01 -10.02 6.88
CA PHE A 292 1.28 -9.35 6.76
C PHE A 292 2.43 -10.33 6.53
N ASP A 293 2.43 -11.48 7.19
CA ASP A 293 3.46 -12.49 6.98
C ASP A 293 3.43 -13.02 5.54
N TYR A 294 2.25 -13.21 4.93
CA TYR A 294 2.14 -13.49 3.50
C TYR A 294 2.74 -12.35 2.66
N HIS A 295 2.31 -11.10 2.90
CA HIS A 295 2.82 -9.94 2.17
C HIS A 295 4.35 -9.84 2.23
N PHE A 296 4.93 -9.91 3.42
CA PHE A 296 6.37 -9.76 3.65
C PHE A 296 7.18 -10.97 3.19
N LYS A 297 6.82 -12.17 3.64
CA LYS A 297 7.62 -13.38 3.40
C LYS A 297 7.42 -13.96 2.01
N VAL A 298 6.35 -13.57 1.30
CA VAL A 298 6.00 -14.11 -0.02
C VAL A 298 6.05 -13.03 -1.08
N GLU A 299 5.22 -11.99 -0.99
CA GLU A 299 5.09 -11.00 -2.06
C GLU A 299 6.33 -10.10 -2.19
N GLN A 300 6.81 -9.52 -1.09
CA GLN A 300 8.00 -8.66 -1.12
C GLN A 300 9.27 -9.43 -1.43
N GLU A 301 9.42 -10.62 -0.85
CA GLU A 301 10.54 -11.53 -1.12
C GLU A 301 10.60 -11.90 -2.61
N ALA A 302 9.47 -12.36 -3.18
CA ALA A 302 9.40 -12.72 -4.59
C ALA A 302 9.64 -11.51 -5.51
N GLY A 303 9.03 -10.35 -5.21
CA GLY A 303 9.19 -9.12 -5.97
C GLY A 303 10.62 -8.58 -5.97
N SER A 304 11.29 -8.63 -4.82
CA SER A 304 12.71 -8.26 -4.66
C SER A 304 13.63 -9.21 -5.44
N ALA A 305 13.46 -10.51 -5.29
CA ALA A 305 14.34 -11.52 -5.90
C ALA A 305 14.23 -11.56 -7.44
N THR A 306 13.04 -11.31 -7.99
CA THR A 306 12.79 -11.48 -9.43
C THR A 306 12.86 -10.17 -10.21
N PHE A 307 12.12 -9.16 -9.78
CA PHE A 307 11.94 -7.90 -10.52
C PHE A 307 12.72 -6.73 -9.91
N ALA A 308 13.24 -6.90 -8.69
CA ALA A 308 13.75 -5.82 -7.85
C ALA A 308 12.72 -4.68 -7.74
N PHE A 309 11.45 -5.05 -7.53
CA PHE A 309 10.34 -4.12 -7.35
C PHE A 309 9.24 -4.72 -6.46
N PHE A 310 8.73 -3.88 -5.59
CA PHE A 310 7.56 -4.07 -4.73
C PHE A 310 7.12 -2.67 -4.23
N SER A 311 5.93 -2.53 -3.62
CA SER A 311 5.56 -1.23 -3.06
C SER A 311 6.32 -0.93 -1.77
N PHE A 312 6.71 0.33 -1.58
CA PHE A 312 7.13 0.81 -0.27
C PHE A 312 5.94 0.78 0.67
N ASN A 313 6.14 0.32 1.91
CA ASN A 313 5.06 0.18 2.90
C ASN A 313 4.84 1.45 3.74
N GLY A 314 5.50 2.54 3.38
CA GLY A 314 5.37 3.83 4.06
C GLY A 314 6.28 4.01 5.28
N THR A 315 6.96 2.96 5.74
CA THR A 315 7.83 2.98 6.93
C THR A 315 8.81 1.80 6.91
N ALA A 316 9.79 1.80 7.83
CA ALA A 316 10.83 0.79 7.98
C ALA A 316 11.66 0.57 6.70
N GLY A 317 11.90 1.64 5.95
CA GLY A 317 12.71 1.60 4.74
C GLY A 317 13.63 2.81 4.62
N VAL A 318 14.74 2.59 3.92
CA VAL A 318 15.73 3.62 3.58
C VAL A 318 15.61 3.91 2.10
N TRP A 319 15.47 5.19 1.76
CA TRP A 319 15.43 5.68 0.40
C TRP A 319 16.73 6.39 0.04
N ARG A 320 17.16 6.25 -1.20
CA ARG A 320 18.14 7.16 -1.79
C ARG A 320 17.46 8.51 -2.08
N THR A 321 18.01 9.61 -1.59
CA THR A 321 17.45 10.96 -1.79
C THR A 321 17.29 11.30 -3.28
N ALA A 322 18.25 10.90 -4.11
CA ALA A 322 18.18 11.07 -5.57
C ALA A 322 16.95 10.39 -6.19
N ALA A 323 16.62 9.16 -5.75
CA ALA A 323 15.46 8.43 -6.24
C ALA A 323 14.15 9.15 -5.89
N ILE A 324 14.04 9.69 -4.67
CA ILE A 324 12.89 10.52 -4.26
C ILE A 324 12.78 11.75 -5.17
N LYS A 325 13.88 12.46 -5.40
CA LYS A 325 13.92 13.70 -6.18
C LYS A 325 13.55 13.45 -7.65
N GLU A 326 14.15 12.46 -8.29
CA GLU A 326 13.90 12.11 -9.70
C GLU A 326 12.48 11.58 -9.95
N ALA A 327 11.90 10.89 -8.96
CA ALA A 327 10.50 10.49 -9.02
C ALA A 327 9.54 11.70 -8.91
N GLY A 328 10.03 12.87 -8.50
CA GLY A 328 9.25 14.10 -8.32
C GLY A 328 8.76 14.32 -6.88
N GLY A 329 9.44 13.72 -5.89
CA GLY A 329 9.19 13.90 -4.47
C GLY A 329 7.94 13.20 -3.94
N TRP A 330 7.58 13.52 -2.69
CA TRP A 330 6.33 13.11 -2.06
C TRP A 330 5.14 13.88 -2.67
N LYS A 331 4.10 13.15 -3.07
CA LYS A 331 2.87 13.72 -3.65
C LYS A 331 1.68 13.39 -2.75
N ASP A 332 0.91 14.39 -2.39
CA ASP A 332 -0.27 14.31 -1.53
C ASP A 332 -1.58 14.01 -2.30
N ARG A 333 -1.47 13.55 -3.55
CA ARG A 333 -2.60 13.31 -4.44
C ARG A 333 -3.42 12.08 -4.07
N THR A 334 -2.91 11.19 -3.23
CA THR A 334 -3.54 9.96 -2.76
C THR A 334 -3.21 9.74 -1.28
N THR A 335 -3.97 8.87 -0.60
CA THR A 335 -3.71 8.46 0.79
C THR A 335 -2.67 7.34 0.91
N VAL A 336 -2.02 7.00 -0.20
CA VAL A 336 -0.99 5.96 -0.37
C VAL A 336 0.20 6.61 -1.11
N GLU A 337 0.77 7.63 -0.49
CA GLU A 337 1.88 8.42 -1.06
C GLU A 337 3.16 7.60 -1.24
N ASP A 338 3.30 6.57 -0.43
CA ASP A 338 4.38 5.59 -0.41
C ASP A 338 4.38 4.72 -1.68
N MET A 339 3.22 4.13 -1.99
CA MET A 339 3.00 3.36 -3.20
C MET A 339 3.11 4.23 -4.45
N ASP A 340 2.60 5.47 -4.40
CA ASP A 340 2.74 6.44 -5.49
C ASP A 340 4.21 6.73 -5.80
N LEU A 341 5.04 6.94 -4.77
CA LEU A 341 6.47 7.15 -4.92
C LEU A 341 7.19 5.91 -5.45
N ALA A 342 6.88 4.73 -4.89
CA ALA A 342 7.46 3.45 -5.30
C ALA A 342 7.23 3.17 -6.79
N VAL A 343 6.01 3.36 -7.27
CA VAL A 343 5.68 3.17 -8.70
C VAL A 343 6.42 4.19 -9.56
N ARG A 344 6.41 5.48 -9.19
CA ARG A 344 7.11 6.53 -9.96
C ARG A 344 8.62 6.30 -10.04
N ALA A 345 9.27 5.94 -8.94
CA ALA A 345 10.69 5.65 -8.92
C ALA A 345 11.03 4.43 -9.80
N THR A 346 10.19 3.40 -9.77
CA THR A 346 10.37 2.20 -10.60
C THR A 346 10.20 2.50 -12.09
N LEU A 347 9.23 3.34 -12.45
CA LEU A 347 9.07 3.81 -13.84
C LEU A 347 10.27 4.63 -14.33
N LYS A 348 11.09 5.16 -13.41
CA LYS A 348 12.38 5.81 -13.70
C LYS A 348 13.57 4.83 -13.72
N GLY A 349 13.34 3.54 -13.47
CA GLY A 349 14.36 2.50 -13.55
C GLY A 349 15.02 2.13 -12.22
N TRP A 350 14.66 2.79 -11.11
CA TRP A 350 15.19 2.47 -9.78
C TRP A 350 14.84 1.03 -9.36
N LYS A 351 15.78 0.36 -8.69
CA LYS A 351 15.61 -1.00 -8.16
C LYS A 351 15.39 -0.96 -6.64
N PHE A 352 14.58 -1.88 -6.13
CA PHE A 352 14.30 -2.02 -4.71
C PHE A 352 14.79 -3.35 -4.17
N ILE A 353 15.22 -3.34 -2.91
CA ILE A 353 15.72 -4.52 -2.19
C ILE A 353 14.87 -4.71 -0.95
N TYR A 354 14.34 -5.90 -0.76
CA TYR A 354 13.72 -6.34 0.48
C TYR A 354 14.74 -7.12 1.32
N VAL A 355 14.86 -6.79 2.61
CA VAL A 355 15.76 -7.46 3.56
C VAL A 355 14.92 -8.01 4.71
N GLY A 356 14.44 -9.24 4.55
CA GLY A 356 13.52 -9.89 5.49
C GLY A 356 14.12 -10.22 6.87
N ASP A 357 15.44 -10.26 6.98
CA ASP A 357 16.18 -10.55 8.21
C ASP A 357 16.28 -9.35 9.16
N ILE A 358 15.99 -8.14 8.69
CA ILE A 358 15.91 -6.94 9.51
C ILE A 358 14.45 -6.75 9.92
N ARG A 359 14.19 -6.77 11.22
CA ARG A 359 12.83 -6.68 11.78
C ARG A 359 12.68 -5.39 12.55
N VAL A 360 11.68 -4.59 12.20
CA VAL A 360 11.34 -3.34 12.90
C VAL A 360 10.05 -3.56 13.67
N LYS A 361 10.09 -3.32 14.98
CA LYS A 361 8.93 -3.55 15.87
C LYS A 361 7.86 -2.50 15.61
N SER A 362 6.58 -2.91 15.59
CA SER A 362 5.42 -2.04 15.47
C SER A 362 4.18 -2.65 16.13
N GLU A 363 3.08 -1.89 16.16
CA GLU A 363 1.81 -2.32 16.74
C GLU A 363 0.74 -2.57 15.67
N LEU A 364 -0.06 -3.61 15.87
CA LEU A 364 -1.26 -3.85 15.07
C LEU A 364 -2.47 -3.12 15.69
N PRO A 365 -3.41 -2.64 14.87
CA PRO A 365 -4.71 -2.18 15.35
C PRO A 365 -5.39 -3.25 16.23
N SER A 366 -5.54 -2.94 17.53
CA SER A 366 -6.14 -3.84 18.52
C SER A 366 -7.66 -3.85 18.48
N THR A 367 -8.29 -2.86 17.85
CA THR A 367 -9.74 -2.74 17.74
C THR A 367 -10.21 -2.89 16.29
N TYR A 368 -11.34 -3.57 16.09
CA TYR A 368 -11.93 -3.77 14.77
C TYR A 368 -12.22 -2.44 14.04
N LYS A 369 -12.69 -1.42 14.77
CA LYS A 369 -12.95 -0.09 14.22
C LYS A 369 -11.69 0.58 13.67
N ALA A 370 -10.56 0.46 14.39
CA ALA A 370 -9.28 1.00 13.91
C ALA A 370 -8.78 0.23 12.69
N TYR A 371 -8.89 -1.11 12.71
CA TYR A 371 -8.57 -1.96 11.59
C TYR A 371 -9.36 -1.61 10.33
N CYS A 372 -10.70 -1.48 10.41
CA CYS A 372 -11.53 -1.11 9.25
C CYS A 372 -11.15 0.25 8.66
N ARG A 373 -10.82 1.25 9.51
CA ARG A 373 -10.37 2.57 9.05
C ARG A 373 -9.04 2.49 8.31
N GLN A 374 -8.11 1.67 8.79
CA GLN A 374 -6.83 1.43 8.14
C GLN A 374 -7.02 0.76 6.77
N GLN A 375 -7.78 -0.34 6.73
CA GLN A 375 -8.08 -1.09 5.50
C GLN A 375 -8.82 -0.24 4.46
N PHE A 376 -9.79 0.57 4.89
CA PHE A 376 -10.52 1.49 4.00
C PHE A 376 -9.55 2.47 3.31
N ARG A 377 -8.60 3.04 4.07
CA ARG A 377 -7.62 3.99 3.53
C ARG A 377 -6.70 3.33 2.50
N TRP A 378 -6.29 2.09 2.73
CA TRP A 378 -5.43 1.32 1.81
C TRP A 378 -6.17 0.90 0.54
N SER A 379 -7.40 0.38 0.68
CA SER A 379 -8.29 0.04 -0.42
C SER A 379 -8.57 1.24 -1.35
N CYS A 380 -9.15 2.31 -0.78
CA CYS A 380 -9.58 3.47 -1.55
C CYS A 380 -8.39 4.27 -2.10
N GLY A 381 -7.30 4.31 -1.33
CA GLY A 381 -6.04 4.92 -1.74
C GLY A 381 -5.48 4.25 -2.97
N GLY A 382 -5.31 2.93 -2.93
CA GLY A 382 -4.81 2.14 -4.05
C GLY A 382 -5.67 2.26 -5.31
N ALA A 383 -7.00 2.21 -5.17
CA ALA A 383 -7.92 2.37 -6.31
C ALA A 383 -7.80 3.75 -6.97
N ASN A 384 -7.72 4.82 -6.18
CA ASN A 384 -7.53 6.17 -6.69
C ASN A 384 -6.14 6.35 -7.32
N LEU A 385 -5.11 5.72 -6.75
CA LEU A 385 -3.76 5.72 -7.29
C LEU A 385 -3.70 5.05 -8.66
N PHE A 386 -4.29 3.86 -8.78
CA PHE A 386 -4.35 3.14 -10.04
C PHE A 386 -5.01 3.99 -11.14
N ARG A 387 -6.16 4.62 -10.86
CA ARG A 387 -6.82 5.52 -11.81
C ARG A 387 -5.92 6.67 -12.28
N LYS A 388 -5.09 7.22 -11.37
CA LYS A 388 -4.21 8.37 -11.65
C LYS A 388 -2.95 7.97 -12.41
N ILE A 389 -2.36 6.82 -12.09
CA ILE A 389 -1.09 6.35 -12.64
C ILE A 389 -1.27 5.46 -13.88
N ALA A 390 -2.46 4.88 -14.12
CA ALA A 390 -2.70 3.97 -15.24
C ALA A 390 -2.27 4.55 -16.60
N LYS A 391 -2.53 5.84 -16.83
CA LYS A 391 -2.08 6.55 -18.05
C LYS A 391 -0.55 6.63 -18.12
N ASP A 392 0.11 6.97 -17.02
CA ASP A 392 1.57 7.08 -16.94
C ASP A 392 2.24 5.73 -17.19
N ILE A 393 1.69 4.64 -16.65
CA ILE A 393 2.23 3.29 -16.91
C ILE A 393 2.00 2.88 -18.36
N LEU A 394 0.82 3.17 -18.92
CA LEU A 394 0.52 2.87 -20.32
C LEU A 394 1.40 3.70 -21.29
N ALA A 395 1.72 4.95 -20.94
CA ALA A 395 2.61 5.80 -21.72
C ALA A 395 4.09 5.40 -21.58
N ALA A 396 4.51 4.96 -20.38
CA ALA A 396 5.85 4.41 -20.18
C ALA A 396 6.10 3.16 -21.05
N LYS A 397 5.04 2.40 -21.36
CA LYS A 397 5.05 1.28 -22.31
C LYS A 397 5.42 1.72 -23.74
N LEU A 398 5.10 2.96 -24.13
CA LEU A 398 5.36 3.53 -25.46
C LEU A 398 6.75 4.18 -25.57
N LEU A 399 7.27 4.78 -24.50
CA LEU A 399 8.56 5.49 -24.52
C LEU A 399 9.78 4.59 -24.26
N LEU A 400 9.65 3.50 -23.49
CA LEU A 400 10.76 2.58 -23.17
C LEU A 400 10.95 1.46 -24.23
N GLY A 401 10.82 1.83 -25.49
CA GLY A 401 10.93 0.94 -26.65
C GLY A 401 12.33 0.38 -26.95
N ALA A 402 13.38 0.68 -26.17
CA ALA A 402 14.74 0.36 -26.61
C ALA A 402 15.78 -0.06 -25.55
N GLN A 403 15.48 -0.16 -24.25
CA GLN A 403 16.49 -0.61 -23.27
C GLN A 403 15.98 -1.62 -22.23
N SER A 404 16.43 -2.87 -22.40
CA SER A 404 16.73 -3.92 -21.40
C SER A 404 15.71 -4.36 -20.32
N CYS A 405 14.46 -3.90 -20.30
CA CYS A 405 13.45 -4.44 -19.38
C CYS A 405 12.50 -5.40 -20.10
N GLY A 406 12.55 -6.70 -19.78
CA GLY A 406 11.65 -7.73 -20.33
C GLY A 406 10.16 -7.45 -20.07
N PRO A 407 9.24 -8.05 -20.85
CA PRO A 407 7.81 -7.72 -20.85
C PRO A 407 7.11 -7.88 -19.49
N TYR A 408 7.54 -8.84 -18.66
CA TYR A 408 6.94 -9.09 -17.34
C TYR A 408 7.21 -7.99 -16.30
N ARG A 409 8.43 -7.41 -16.31
CA ARG A 409 8.79 -6.29 -15.41
C ARG A 409 7.97 -5.03 -15.69
N ARG A 410 7.34 -4.93 -16.87
CA ARG A 410 6.52 -3.80 -17.31
C ARG A 410 5.06 -3.91 -16.88
N LEU A 411 4.52 -5.13 -16.76
CA LEU A 411 3.15 -5.35 -16.28
C LEU A 411 3.07 -5.43 -14.75
N PHE A 412 4.16 -5.80 -14.09
CA PHE A 412 4.17 -6.05 -12.66
C PHE A 412 3.66 -4.86 -11.81
N PRO A 413 3.97 -3.57 -12.09
CA PRO A 413 3.38 -2.46 -11.33
C PRO A 413 1.85 -2.32 -11.52
N LEU A 414 1.32 -2.54 -12.73
CA LEU A 414 -0.13 -2.54 -12.97
C LEU A 414 -0.81 -3.72 -12.29
N GLN A 415 -0.18 -4.89 -12.39
CA GLN A 415 -0.66 -6.13 -11.80
C GLN A 415 -0.64 -6.04 -10.28
N TYR A 416 0.45 -5.57 -9.69
CA TYR A 416 0.62 -5.32 -8.26
C TYR A 416 -0.38 -4.29 -7.73
N LEU A 417 -0.62 -3.19 -8.45
CA LEU A 417 -1.66 -2.22 -8.06
C LEU A 417 -3.06 -2.86 -8.13
N SER A 418 -3.34 -3.69 -9.14
CA SER A 418 -4.62 -4.39 -9.26
C SER A 418 -4.83 -5.47 -8.19
N SER A 419 -3.77 -6.16 -7.78
CA SER A 419 -3.81 -7.19 -6.74
C SER A 419 -3.98 -6.57 -5.35
N ASN A 420 -3.34 -5.45 -5.05
CA ASN A 420 -3.55 -4.70 -3.80
C ASN A 420 -4.99 -4.18 -3.67
N ILE A 421 -5.56 -3.62 -4.75
CA ILE A 421 -6.97 -3.20 -4.76
C ILE A 421 -7.90 -4.39 -4.48
N SER A 422 -7.58 -5.55 -5.04
CA SER A 422 -8.37 -6.78 -4.91
C SER A 422 -8.18 -7.50 -3.58
N HIS A 423 -7.02 -7.38 -2.93
CA HIS A 423 -6.75 -7.93 -1.60
C HIS A 423 -7.47 -7.15 -0.51
N ASP A 424 -7.40 -5.81 -0.53
CA ASP A 424 -8.03 -4.98 0.51
C ASP A 424 -9.56 -4.87 0.35
N SER A 425 -10.09 -4.98 -0.87
CA SER A 425 -11.55 -5.01 -1.08
C SER A 425 -12.22 -6.29 -0.58
N ARG A 426 -11.45 -7.37 -0.35
CA ARG A 426 -11.93 -8.65 0.20
C ARG A 426 -11.89 -8.74 1.72
N THR A 427 -11.17 -7.82 2.40
CA THR A 427 -11.13 -7.72 3.87
C THR A 427 -12.20 -6.75 4.43
N ILE A 428 -12.91 -6.04 3.55
CA ILE A 428 -14.07 -5.21 3.90
C ILE A 428 -15.33 -6.09 3.78
N PRO A 429 -16.09 -6.35 4.86
CA PRO A 429 -17.42 -6.93 4.69
C PRO A 429 -18.25 -6.00 3.81
N THR A 430 -18.81 -6.57 2.74
CA THR A 430 -19.63 -5.90 1.73
C THR A 430 -20.90 -5.32 2.35
N ASN A 431 -20.78 -4.22 3.09
CA ASN A 431 -21.87 -3.32 3.38
C ASN A 431 -21.76 -2.16 2.40
N LEU A 432 -22.56 -2.23 1.34
CA LEU A 432 -22.80 -1.16 0.36
C LEU A 432 -23.21 0.19 1.00
N GLY A 433 -23.47 0.26 2.32
CA GLY A 433 -23.84 1.48 3.04
C GLY A 433 -22.72 2.49 3.28
N CYS A 434 -21.42 2.14 3.16
CA CYS A 434 -20.35 3.09 3.44
C CYS A 434 -19.98 4.02 2.26
N CYS A 435 -20.34 3.68 1.02
CA CYS A 435 -20.05 4.52 -0.15
C CYS A 435 -20.97 5.75 -0.28
N LEU A 436 -22.10 5.80 0.44
CA LEU A 436 -23.08 6.88 0.33
C LEU A 436 -22.90 8.02 1.35
N TYR A 437 -21.98 7.90 2.32
CA TYR A 437 -21.79 8.94 3.35
C TYR A 437 -20.80 10.06 2.98
N SER A 438 -20.20 10.04 1.79
CA SER A 438 -19.20 11.05 1.38
C SER A 438 -19.72 12.15 0.45
N HIS A 439 -20.99 12.14 0.04
CA HIS A 439 -21.61 13.29 -0.64
C HIS A 439 -22.22 14.26 0.36
N GLY A 440 -21.37 14.81 1.23
CA GLY A 440 -21.68 15.94 2.10
C GLY A 440 -20.62 17.00 1.91
N THR A 441 -20.93 18.00 1.07
CA THR A 441 -20.14 19.23 0.93
C THR A 441 -19.93 19.88 2.30
N TYR A 442 -18.69 19.87 2.79
CA TYR A 442 -18.30 20.64 3.97
C TYR A 442 -18.25 22.14 3.62
N SER A 443 -19.42 22.79 3.67
CA SER A 443 -19.52 24.24 3.87
C SER A 443 -19.71 24.45 5.36
N GLY A 444 -18.73 25.08 6.02
CA GLY A 444 -18.83 25.42 7.42
C GLY A 444 -19.97 26.39 7.68
N HIS A 445 -20.71 26.19 8.76
CA HIS A 445 -21.31 27.26 9.57
C HIS A 445 -21.58 26.72 10.98
N SER A 446 -21.21 27.55 11.96
CA SER A 446 -21.47 27.42 13.38
C SER A 446 -22.96 27.32 13.67
N HIS A 447 -23.40 26.34 14.49
CA HIS A 447 -24.34 26.59 15.58
C HIS A 447 -24.44 25.42 16.57
N LYS A 448 -24.39 25.78 17.85
CA LYS A 448 -24.76 24.97 19.02
C LYS A 448 -26.18 24.42 18.87
N THR A 449 -26.42 23.15 19.20
CA THR A 449 -27.41 22.75 20.21
C THR A 449 -27.40 21.23 20.48
N SER A 450 -27.53 20.92 21.76
CA SER A 450 -27.80 19.61 22.37
C SER A 450 -28.98 18.87 21.72
N LYS A 451 -28.82 17.57 21.48
CA LYS A 451 -29.84 16.55 21.77
C LYS A 451 -29.24 15.14 21.77
N LYS A 452 -29.44 14.46 22.92
CA LYS A 452 -29.17 13.05 23.16
C LYS A 452 -29.99 12.18 22.20
N TYR A 453 -29.39 11.16 21.61
CA TYR A 453 -30.09 10.00 21.06
C TYR A 453 -29.42 8.73 21.57
N THR A 454 -30.22 7.91 22.27
CA THR A 454 -29.90 6.58 22.77
C THR A 454 -29.85 5.55 21.62
N PRO A 455 -29.04 4.48 21.75
CA PRO A 455 -28.91 3.45 20.73
C PRO A 455 -29.97 2.36 20.93
N THR A 456 -30.66 1.96 19.85
CA THR A 456 -31.51 0.77 19.84
C THR A 456 -30.95 -0.24 18.84
N ALA A 457 -30.87 -1.48 19.32
CA ALA A 457 -30.32 -2.68 18.72
C ALA A 457 -30.88 -3.03 17.34
N ILE A 458 -30.04 -3.62 16.49
CA ILE A 458 -30.34 -4.84 15.70
C ILE A 458 -29.05 -5.67 15.63
N LEU A 459 -28.95 -6.62 16.56
CA LEU A 459 -28.21 -7.87 16.43
C LEU A 459 -29.20 -8.87 15.83
N ASP A 460 -28.77 -9.63 14.82
CA ASP A 460 -29.11 -11.04 14.58
C ASP A 460 -28.75 -11.40 13.14
N PHE A 461 -27.71 -12.21 12.96
CA PHE A 461 -27.78 -13.53 12.30
C PHE A 461 -26.40 -14.20 12.43
N VAL A 462 -26.45 -15.42 12.98
CA VAL A 462 -25.37 -16.36 13.30
C VAL A 462 -24.60 -16.81 12.07
#